data_AF-A0ABD6YWV0-F1
#
_entry.id   AF-A0ABD6YWV0-F1
#
_cell.length_a   1.000
_cell.length_b   1.000
_cell.length_c   1.000
_cell.angle_alpha   90.00
_cell.angle_beta   90.00
_cell.angle_gamma   90.00
#
_symmetry.space_group_name_H-M   'P 1'
#
loop_
_entity.id
_entity.type
_entity.pdbx_description
1 polymer ?
#
loop_
_entity_poly.entity_id
_entity_poly.type
_entity_poly.pdbx_seq_one_letter_code
_entity_poly.pdbx_strand_id
1 'polypeptide(L)'
;MGTNIIFGIVIAIIIIAAVLYAIGFFMRKKNQEKLNDLEKRKENLFDLPVIEEVDEVKRMHLVGQSQNTFREWNQQWTDISTKSFAQLESQIFEVEELNERIRFFKAKGAIVQAEATMDEMERQVEEIRAGLKELRESEERNSLEVQKALDVYEDLKKKLRDQGEEFGPAYNELQKQIKNIEIEFTQFVTLNTSGDPVEAREVLDQAEKHTYEVEDLMKRIPAAYEELNRTFPDQLKEIQEGYKKLLEQKYVFPEANFQEEINRVKKRVENSMNDLAKTEVASVEVASRDTASDIDALYTVMEREINAKKYVMKNRQIIEDYIDHATKNNRQLLIELDHTAQSYTLNHNELGRVRGFQTEVDELARRNNEYLPKLEKHEIPYSEVQSFYKDAYKILDDVESQQVEIDDSLAELRRGEKVAQEKVESFEFRLRNLKRFVEKQRLPGLPGEYLEFFFVATDRVEELGKELNKIRINMQEINKLVSVCEEDLDLLDEQTKDLVDAAALTEQMMQYANRYRHSHPDIKAAIDKSLYLFSKEYRYQDALDEIGTALERVEPGAFKRIENFYFNNRDLV
;
A
#
# COMPACT_ATOMS: atom_id res chain seq x y z
N MET A 1 -87.45 27.58 68.06
CA MET A 1 -86.06 28.05 67.85
C MET A 1 -84.99 26.96 67.97
N GLY A 2 -85.33 25.66 67.97
CA GLY A 2 -84.31 24.60 67.86
C GLY A 2 -83.98 24.20 66.41
N THR A 3 -84.71 24.76 65.45
CA THR A 3 -84.77 24.29 64.06
C THR A 3 -83.43 24.46 63.34
N ASN A 4 -82.65 25.49 63.65
CA ASN A 4 -81.48 25.85 62.84
C ASN A 4 -80.26 24.92 63.02
N ILE A 5 -80.06 24.31 64.20
CA ILE A 5 -78.97 23.34 64.43
C ILE A 5 -79.32 21.98 63.82
N ILE A 6 -80.58 21.56 63.96
CA ILE A 6 -81.12 20.36 63.32
C ILE A 6 -81.10 20.53 61.80
N PHE A 7 -81.43 21.72 61.27
CA PHE A 7 -81.31 22.04 59.85
C PHE A 7 -79.88 21.94 59.34
N GLY A 8 -78.86 22.39 60.09
CA GLY A 8 -77.45 22.28 59.68
C GLY A 8 -76.96 20.82 59.56
N ILE A 9 -77.31 19.96 60.53
CA ILE A 9 -76.96 18.53 60.48
C ILE A 9 -77.74 17.82 59.36
N VAL A 10 -79.02 18.12 59.21
CA VAL A 10 -79.85 17.56 58.14
C VAL A 10 -79.34 17.98 56.76
N ILE A 11 -78.93 19.25 56.57
CA ILE A 11 -78.34 19.74 55.32
C ILE A 11 -76.99 19.07 55.04
N ALA A 12 -76.12 18.88 56.04
CA ALA A 12 -74.86 18.17 55.85
C ALA A 12 -75.07 16.69 55.47
N ILE A 13 -76.03 16.01 56.09
CA ILE A 13 -76.41 14.64 55.72
C ILE A 13 -76.99 14.58 54.31
N ILE A 14 -77.81 15.56 53.91
CA ILE A 14 -78.35 15.66 52.54
C ILE A 14 -77.22 15.89 51.53
N ILE A 15 -76.23 16.76 51.83
CA ILE A 15 -75.08 17.00 50.94
C ILE A 15 -74.23 15.73 50.81
N ILE A 16 -73.95 15.03 51.90
CA ILE A 16 -73.20 13.76 51.86
C ILE A 16 -73.99 12.70 51.07
N ALA A 17 -75.30 12.61 51.26
CA ALA A 17 -76.16 11.72 50.48
C ALA A 17 -76.17 12.09 48.99
N ALA A 18 -76.19 13.37 48.65
CA ALA A 18 -76.11 13.85 47.27
C ALA A 18 -74.75 13.54 46.61
N VAL A 19 -73.64 13.69 47.34
CA VAL A 19 -72.30 13.32 46.86
C VAL A 19 -72.19 11.81 46.66
N LEU A 20 -72.67 10.99 47.61
CA LEU A 20 -72.69 9.53 47.46
C LEU A 20 -73.57 9.07 46.29
N TYR A 21 -74.71 9.74 46.07
CA TYR A 21 -75.57 9.50 44.91
C TYR A 21 -74.87 9.87 43.59
N ALA A 22 -74.18 11.02 43.54
CA ALA A 22 -73.43 11.46 42.37
C ALA A 22 -72.27 10.50 42.03
N ILE A 23 -71.52 10.04 43.04
CA ILE A 23 -70.47 9.01 42.87
C ILE A 23 -71.07 7.71 42.35
N GLY A 24 -72.19 7.26 42.94
CA GLY A 24 -72.90 6.06 42.48
C GLY A 24 -73.39 6.18 41.04
N PHE A 25 -73.94 7.33 40.65
CA PHE A 25 -74.38 7.61 39.28
C PHE A 25 -73.21 7.61 38.28
N PHE A 26 -72.08 8.22 38.64
CA PHE A 26 -70.89 8.24 37.79
C PHE A 26 -70.27 6.85 37.63
N MET A 27 -70.18 6.06 38.71
CA MET A 27 -69.71 4.68 38.65
C MET A 27 -70.63 3.78 37.82
N ARG A 28 -71.95 3.94 37.97
CA ARG A 28 -72.94 3.24 37.15
C ARG A 28 -72.77 3.56 35.67
N LYS A 29 -72.64 4.84 35.33
CA LYS A 29 -72.44 5.29 33.96
C LYS A 29 -71.14 4.74 33.36
N LYS A 30 -70.03 4.79 34.11
CA LYS A 30 -68.74 4.26 33.67
C LYS A 30 -68.76 2.74 33.45
N ASN A 31 -69.42 1.99 34.34
CA ASN A 31 -69.60 0.55 34.16
C ASN A 31 -70.51 0.23 32.96
N GLN A 32 -71.56 1.04 32.73
CA GLN A 32 -72.43 0.90 31.57
C GLN A 32 -71.69 1.19 30.25
N GLU A 33 -70.84 2.21 30.22
CA GLU A 33 -70.02 2.52 29.03
C GLU A 33 -69.09 1.35 28.68
N LYS A 34 -68.44 0.73 29.67
CA LYS A 34 -67.59 -0.45 29.46
C LYS A 34 -68.40 -1.68 29.03
N LEU A 35 -69.59 -1.86 29.57
CA LEU A 35 -70.50 -2.93 29.15
C LEU A 35 -70.91 -2.76 27.68
N ASN A 36 -71.31 -1.55 27.28
CA ASN A 36 -71.66 -1.25 25.90
C ASN A 36 -70.47 -1.46 24.94
N ASP A 37 -69.24 -1.21 25.40
CA ASP A 37 -68.02 -1.49 24.63
C ASP A 37 -67.80 -3.00 24.46
N LEU A 38 -67.96 -3.79 25.53
CA LEU A 38 -67.91 -5.25 25.46
C LEU A 38 -68.98 -5.84 24.53
N GLU A 39 -70.21 -5.31 24.56
CA GLU A 39 -71.28 -5.72 23.66
C GLU A 39 -70.95 -5.42 22.19
N LYS A 40 -70.43 -4.23 21.91
CA LYS A 40 -70.00 -3.86 20.55
C LYS A 40 -68.84 -4.72 20.05
N ARG A 41 -67.84 -4.96 20.90
CA ARG A 41 -66.71 -5.83 20.54
C ARG A 41 -67.20 -7.26 20.28
N LYS A 42 -68.12 -7.78 21.11
CA LYS A 42 -68.77 -9.07 20.91
C LYS A 42 -69.52 -9.13 19.57
N GLU A 43 -70.33 -8.12 19.26
CA GLU A 43 -71.06 -8.01 17.99
C GLU A 43 -70.08 -8.03 16.81
N ASN A 44 -69.03 -7.21 16.84
CA ASN A 44 -67.99 -7.19 15.81
C ASN A 44 -67.29 -8.54 15.65
N LEU A 45 -66.97 -9.24 16.74
CA LEU A 45 -66.32 -10.55 16.70
C LEU A 45 -67.25 -11.63 16.13
N PHE A 46 -68.55 -11.53 16.41
CA PHE A 46 -69.57 -12.44 15.89
C PHE A 46 -69.84 -12.22 14.40
N ASP A 47 -69.83 -10.97 13.96
CA ASP A 47 -70.06 -10.57 12.57
C ASP A 47 -68.85 -10.86 11.65
N LEU A 48 -67.71 -11.30 12.19
CA LEU A 48 -66.58 -11.74 11.37
C LEU A 48 -66.97 -12.98 10.55
N PRO A 49 -66.69 -13.00 9.22
CA PRO A 49 -67.06 -14.11 8.34
C PRO A 49 -66.12 -15.32 8.48
N VAL A 50 -65.76 -15.71 9.70
CA VAL A 50 -64.84 -16.84 9.94
C VAL A 50 -65.44 -18.17 9.49
N ILE A 51 -66.77 -18.32 9.59
CA ILE A 51 -67.47 -19.52 9.08
C ILE A 51 -67.35 -19.61 7.56
N GLU A 52 -67.43 -18.49 6.85
CA GLU A 52 -67.24 -18.47 5.40
C GLU A 52 -65.79 -18.85 5.03
N GLU A 53 -64.80 -18.31 5.75
CA GLU A 53 -63.38 -18.65 5.58
C GLU A 53 -63.11 -20.14 5.88
N VAL A 54 -63.72 -20.69 6.93
CA VAL A 54 -63.64 -22.13 7.27
C VAL A 54 -64.30 -22.99 6.19
N ASP A 55 -65.47 -22.60 5.68
CA ASP A 55 -66.17 -23.36 4.63
C ASP A 55 -65.44 -23.28 3.28
N GLU A 56 -64.80 -22.15 2.95
CA GLU A 56 -63.92 -22.02 1.79
C GLU A 56 -62.74 -23.01 1.87
N VAL A 57 -62.04 -23.05 3.01
CA VAL A 57 -60.92 -23.98 3.22
C VAL A 57 -61.41 -25.43 3.29
N LYS A 58 -62.62 -25.69 3.82
CA LYS A 58 -63.22 -27.03 3.84
C LYS A 58 -63.58 -27.57 2.46
N ARG A 59 -63.87 -26.69 1.50
CA ARG A 59 -64.06 -27.08 0.09
C ARG A 59 -62.74 -27.48 -0.56
N MET A 60 -61.61 -27.07 -0.01
CA MET A 60 -60.30 -27.60 -0.39
C MET A 60 -60.20 -29.01 0.19
N HIS A 61 -59.87 -30.00 -0.65
CA HIS A 61 -59.85 -31.41 -0.27
C HIS A 61 -58.63 -31.76 0.61
N LEU A 62 -58.53 -31.19 1.82
CA LEU A 62 -57.36 -31.32 2.69
C LEU A 62 -57.17 -32.75 3.23
N VAL A 63 -55.94 -33.24 3.16
CA VAL A 63 -55.50 -34.56 3.67
C VAL A 63 -54.18 -34.38 4.44
N GLY A 64 -53.81 -35.35 5.28
CA GLY A 64 -52.49 -35.38 5.93
C GLY A 64 -52.32 -34.36 7.05
N GLN A 65 -51.18 -33.66 7.08
CA GLN A 65 -50.86 -32.68 8.13
C GLN A 65 -51.76 -31.44 8.02
N SER A 66 -52.05 -30.99 6.81
CA SER A 66 -52.95 -29.86 6.54
C SER A 66 -54.38 -30.12 7.01
N GLN A 67 -54.84 -31.38 6.98
CA GLN A 67 -56.14 -31.76 7.54
C GLN A 67 -56.14 -31.72 9.07
N ASN A 68 -55.03 -32.10 9.71
CA ASN A 68 -54.92 -32.08 11.17
C ASN A 68 -54.93 -30.64 11.69
N THR A 69 -54.14 -29.74 11.09
CA THR A 69 -54.12 -28.32 11.45
C THR A 69 -55.47 -27.64 11.20
N PHE A 70 -56.12 -27.92 10.07
CA PHE A 70 -57.48 -27.43 9.81
C PHE A 70 -58.51 -27.94 10.83
N ARG A 71 -58.44 -29.22 11.22
CA ARG A 71 -59.32 -29.78 12.25
C ARG A 71 -59.11 -29.13 13.61
N GLU A 72 -57.87 -28.86 13.99
CA GLU A 72 -57.52 -28.16 15.22
C GLU A 72 -58.12 -26.75 15.23
N TRP A 73 -57.91 -25.96 14.16
CA TRP A 73 -58.50 -24.62 14.06
C TRP A 73 -60.03 -24.63 14.00
N ASN A 74 -60.64 -25.57 13.28
CA ASN A 74 -62.09 -25.71 13.23
C ASN A 74 -62.69 -26.11 14.60
N GLN A 75 -62.00 -26.97 15.35
CA GLN A 75 -62.40 -27.32 16.71
C GLN A 75 -62.26 -26.12 17.66
N GLN A 76 -61.15 -25.39 17.59
CA GLN A 76 -60.94 -24.16 18.37
C GLN A 76 -62.03 -23.12 18.05
N TRP A 77 -62.34 -22.90 16.77
CA TRP A 77 -63.44 -22.01 16.36
C TRP A 77 -64.79 -22.47 16.91
N THR A 78 -65.10 -23.77 16.85
CA THR A 78 -66.35 -24.32 17.38
C THR A 78 -66.44 -24.15 18.90
N ASP A 79 -65.34 -24.33 19.62
CA ASP A 79 -65.27 -24.11 21.06
C ASP A 79 -65.45 -22.62 21.41
N ILE A 80 -64.87 -21.71 20.63
CA ILE A 80 -65.07 -20.26 20.79
C ILE A 80 -66.52 -19.88 20.51
N SER A 81 -67.07 -20.32 19.37
CA SER A 81 -68.41 -19.98 18.87
C SER A 81 -69.55 -20.46 19.77
N THR A 82 -69.32 -21.53 20.55
CA THR A 82 -70.32 -22.11 21.44
C THR A 82 -70.05 -21.84 22.92
N LYS A 83 -68.88 -22.26 23.45
CA LYS A 83 -68.59 -22.21 24.89
C LYS A 83 -68.13 -20.83 25.31
N SER A 84 -67.18 -20.24 24.59
CA SER A 84 -66.59 -18.95 24.98
C SER A 84 -67.59 -17.80 24.83
N PHE A 85 -68.40 -17.77 23.76
CA PHE A 85 -69.49 -16.79 23.64
C PHE A 85 -70.57 -16.96 24.71
N ALA A 86 -70.99 -18.19 25.04
CA ALA A 86 -71.97 -18.41 26.12
C ALA A 86 -71.41 -18.00 27.49
N GLN A 87 -70.12 -18.24 27.72
CA GLN A 87 -69.42 -17.78 28.92
C GLN A 87 -69.34 -16.26 28.99
N LEU A 88 -68.98 -15.59 27.88
CA LEU A 88 -68.94 -14.13 27.79
C LEU A 88 -70.33 -13.52 27.98
N GLU A 89 -71.38 -14.10 27.41
CA GLU A 89 -72.77 -13.68 27.62
C GLU A 89 -73.18 -13.78 29.10
N SER A 90 -72.84 -14.88 29.75
CA SER A 90 -73.09 -15.07 31.19
C SER A 90 -72.36 -14.00 32.02
N GLN A 91 -71.11 -13.69 31.67
CA GLN A 91 -70.32 -12.65 32.33
C GLN A 91 -70.89 -11.24 32.09
N ILE A 92 -71.33 -10.92 30.86
CA ILE A 92 -71.99 -9.66 30.51
C ILE A 92 -73.28 -9.51 31.33
N PHE A 93 -74.10 -10.56 31.41
CA PHE A 93 -75.32 -10.56 32.22
C PHE A 93 -75.04 -10.40 33.72
N GLU A 94 -73.99 -11.04 34.24
CA GLU A 94 -73.56 -10.85 35.64
C GLU A 94 -73.14 -9.38 35.90
N VAL A 95 -72.42 -8.78 34.95
CA VAL A 95 -72.04 -7.36 35.04
C VAL A 95 -73.29 -6.46 35.04
N GLU A 96 -74.27 -6.72 34.17
CA GLU A 96 -75.55 -5.99 34.14
C GLU A 96 -76.28 -6.07 35.48
N GLU A 97 -76.48 -7.29 36.00
CA GLU A 97 -77.19 -7.53 37.27
C GLU A 97 -76.48 -6.83 38.44
N LEU A 98 -75.15 -6.87 38.49
CA LEU A 98 -74.35 -6.20 39.52
C LEU A 98 -74.39 -4.67 39.39
N ASN A 99 -74.47 -4.14 38.17
CA ASN A 99 -74.60 -2.71 37.90
C ASN A 99 -75.99 -2.18 38.27
N GLU A 100 -77.05 -2.94 38.00
CA GLU A 100 -78.43 -2.62 38.40
C GLU A 100 -78.62 -2.65 39.92
N ARG A 101 -78.01 -3.63 40.61
CA ARG A 101 -78.05 -3.76 42.08
C ARG A 101 -77.11 -2.81 42.83
N ILE A 102 -76.47 -1.86 42.15
CA ILE A 102 -75.61 -0.81 42.75
C ILE A 102 -74.34 -1.43 43.42
N ARG A 103 -73.91 -2.63 43.00
CA ARG A 103 -72.70 -3.32 43.53
C ARG A 103 -71.45 -3.01 42.71
N PHE A 104 -71.10 -1.72 42.62
CA PHE A 104 -70.12 -1.19 41.65
C PHE A 104 -68.71 -1.80 41.72
N PHE A 105 -68.17 -2.08 42.91
CA PHE A 105 -66.83 -2.67 43.05
C PHE A 105 -66.78 -4.12 42.54
N LYS A 106 -67.86 -4.90 42.72
CA LYS A 106 -67.96 -6.26 42.19
C LYS A 106 -68.20 -6.25 40.68
N ALA A 107 -69.06 -5.34 40.19
CA ALA A 107 -69.26 -5.13 38.77
C ALA A 107 -67.95 -4.79 38.04
N LYS A 108 -67.09 -3.94 38.63
CA LYS A 108 -65.77 -3.65 38.06
C LYS A 108 -64.86 -4.88 37.94
N GLY A 109 -64.89 -5.78 38.93
CA GLY A 109 -64.14 -7.04 38.88
C GLY A 109 -64.65 -7.98 37.80
N ALA A 110 -65.97 -8.12 37.68
CA ALA A 110 -66.61 -8.91 36.63
C ALA A 110 -66.35 -8.32 35.23
N ILE A 111 -66.33 -6.99 35.08
CA ILE A 111 -65.96 -6.34 33.80
C ILE A 111 -64.54 -6.70 33.38
N VAL A 112 -63.56 -6.69 34.30
CA VAL A 112 -62.17 -7.04 33.95
C VAL A 112 -62.07 -8.51 33.51
N GLN A 113 -62.86 -9.40 34.10
CA GLN A 113 -62.91 -10.80 33.68
C GLN A 113 -63.56 -10.97 32.31
N ALA A 114 -64.64 -10.22 32.02
CA ALA A 114 -65.27 -10.19 30.71
C ALA A 114 -64.33 -9.60 29.64
N GLU A 115 -63.63 -8.50 29.95
CA GLU A 115 -62.59 -7.90 29.08
C GLU A 115 -61.48 -8.91 28.78
N ALA A 116 -60.93 -9.61 29.78
CA ALA A 116 -59.88 -10.60 29.55
C ALA A 116 -60.36 -11.81 28.73
N THR A 117 -61.60 -12.26 28.94
CA THR A 117 -62.20 -13.34 28.14
C THR A 117 -62.39 -12.88 26.69
N MET A 118 -62.80 -11.62 26.48
CA MET A 118 -62.95 -11.02 25.15
C MET A 118 -61.60 -10.88 24.43
N ASP A 119 -60.56 -10.38 25.11
CA ASP A 119 -59.21 -10.24 24.53
C ASP A 119 -58.64 -11.60 24.10
N GLU A 120 -58.85 -12.66 24.89
CA GLU A 120 -58.42 -14.01 24.54
C GLU A 120 -59.18 -14.56 23.33
N MET A 121 -60.49 -14.34 23.27
CA MET A 121 -61.31 -14.73 22.11
C MET A 121 -60.85 -13.99 20.84
N GLU A 122 -60.62 -12.68 20.90
CA GLU A 122 -60.13 -11.90 19.75
C GLU A 122 -58.78 -12.42 19.25
N ARG A 123 -57.84 -12.72 20.15
CA ARG A 123 -56.52 -13.26 19.80
C ARG A 123 -56.61 -14.63 19.13
N GLN A 124 -57.41 -15.54 19.70
CA GLN A 124 -57.58 -16.89 19.13
C GLN A 124 -58.26 -16.83 17.76
N VAL A 125 -59.24 -15.94 17.58
CA VAL A 125 -59.88 -15.75 16.28
C VAL A 125 -58.90 -15.18 15.25
N GLU A 126 -58.05 -14.22 15.62
CA GLU A 126 -57.02 -13.70 14.73
C GLU A 126 -56.01 -14.79 14.30
N GLU A 127 -55.57 -15.65 15.22
CA GLU A 127 -54.68 -16.78 14.94
C GLU A 127 -55.31 -17.80 13.98
N ILE A 128 -56.58 -18.17 14.21
CA ILE A 128 -57.34 -19.07 13.33
C ILE A 128 -57.46 -18.48 11.92
N ARG A 129 -57.82 -17.20 11.80
CA ARG A 129 -57.96 -16.53 10.50
C ARG A 129 -56.62 -16.43 9.76
N ALA A 130 -55.54 -16.14 10.47
CA ALA A 130 -54.19 -16.12 9.88
C ALA A 130 -53.78 -17.52 9.37
N GLY A 131 -54.05 -18.57 10.15
CA GLY A 131 -53.78 -19.95 9.74
C GLY A 131 -54.59 -20.40 8.52
N LEU A 132 -55.89 -20.12 8.50
CA LEU A 132 -56.77 -20.42 7.36
C LEU A 132 -56.36 -19.64 6.10
N LYS A 133 -55.96 -18.38 6.26
CA LYS A 133 -55.45 -17.55 5.17
C LYS A 133 -54.14 -18.10 4.59
N GLU A 134 -53.19 -18.52 5.42
CA GLU A 134 -51.92 -19.10 4.93
C GLU A 134 -52.15 -20.41 4.16
N LEU A 135 -53.06 -21.28 4.62
CA LEU A 135 -53.44 -22.49 3.87
C LEU A 135 -53.98 -22.14 2.49
N ARG A 136 -54.88 -21.16 2.40
CA ARG A 136 -55.44 -20.70 1.11
C ARG A 136 -54.38 -20.08 0.20
N GLU A 137 -53.55 -19.18 0.71
CA GLU A 137 -52.51 -18.50 -0.08
C GLU A 137 -51.37 -19.45 -0.48
N SER A 138 -51.13 -20.54 0.27
CA SER A 138 -50.10 -21.52 -0.09
C SER A 138 -50.45 -22.31 -1.36
N GLU A 139 -51.72 -22.67 -1.57
CA GLU A 139 -52.15 -23.43 -2.75
C GLU A 139 -52.05 -22.59 -4.03
N GLU A 140 -52.50 -21.34 -3.98
CA GLU A 140 -52.43 -20.41 -5.12
C GLU A 140 -50.97 -20.11 -5.51
N ARG A 141 -50.09 -19.87 -4.53
CA ARG A 141 -48.65 -19.65 -4.76
C ARG A 141 -47.96 -20.89 -5.33
N ASN A 142 -48.17 -22.06 -4.70
CA ASN A 142 -47.57 -23.31 -5.15
C ASN A 142 -47.97 -23.61 -6.61
N SER A 143 -49.23 -23.37 -7.00
CA SER A 143 -49.69 -23.64 -8.38
C SER A 143 -48.94 -22.84 -9.45
N LEU A 144 -48.61 -21.57 -9.15
CA LEU A 144 -47.97 -20.65 -10.09
C LEU A 144 -46.45 -20.86 -10.13
N GLU A 145 -45.83 -21.19 -9.01
CA GLU A 145 -44.40 -21.52 -8.92
C GLU A 145 -44.10 -22.84 -9.64
N VAL A 146 -44.97 -23.85 -9.49
CA VAL A 146 -44.85 -25.13 -10.21
C VAL A 146 -44.89 -24.96 -11.71
N GLN A 147 -45.79 -24.12 -12.24
CA GLN A 147 -45.82 -23.88 -13.69
C GLN A 147 -44.50 -23.32 -14.19
N LYS A 148 -43.93 -22.34 -13.49
CA LYS A 148 -42.62 -21.78 -13.86
C LYS A 148 -41.52 -22.85 -13.80
N ALA A 149 -41.50 -23.64 -12.72
CA ALA A 149 -40.50 -24.68 -12.54
C ALA A 149 -40.62 -25.80 -13.60
N LEU A 150 -41.86 -26.15 -13.99
CA LEU A 150 -42.14 -27.09 -15.08
C LEU A 150 -41.71 -26.53 -16.45
N ASP A 151 -41.97 -25.25 -16.74
CA ASP A 151 -41.53 -24.60 -17.97
C ASP A 151 -40.00 -24.65 -18.09
N VAL A 152 -39.28 -24.33 -17.01
CA VAL A 152 -37.81 -24.42 -16.95
C VAL A 152 -37.36 -25.86 -17.16
N TYR A 153 -37.98 -26.83 -16.48
CA TYR A 153 -37.68 -28.25 -16.66
C TYR A 153 -37.88 -28.72 -18.12
N GLU A 154 -38.98 -28.33 -18.78
CA GLU A 154 -39.24 -28.69 -20.17
C GLU A 154 -38.18 -28.10 -21.11
N ASP A 155 -37.77 -26.86 -20.86
CA ASP A 155 -36.70 -26.20 -21.59
C ASP A 155 -35.35 -26.91 -21.39
N LEU A 156 -35.02 -27.33 -20.16
CA LEU A 156 -33.81 -28.10 -19.86
C LEU A 156 -33.83 -29.46 -20.58
N LYS A 157 -34.97 -30.16 -20.54
CA LYS A 157 -35.16 -31.45 -21.23
C LYS A 157 -35.00 -31.30 -22.75
N LYS A 158 -35.53 -30.22 -23.32
CA LYS A 158 -35.39 -29.91 -24.74
C LYS A 158 -33.95 -29.59 -25.11
N LYS A 159 -33.27 -28.73 -24.33
CA LYS A 159 -31.84 -28.41 -24.52
C LYS A 159 -30.96 -29.65 -24.44
N LEU A 160 -31.18 -30.52 -23.45
CA LEU A 160 -30.41 -31.76 -23.31
C LEU A 160 -30.59 -32.64 -24.55
N ARG A 161 -31.81 -32.74 -25.10
CA ARG A 161 -32.08 -33.54 -26.30
C ARG A 161 -31.48 -32.94 -27.56
N ASP A 162 -31.62 -31.63 -27.74
CA ASP A 162 -31.25 -30.94 -28.98
C ASP A 162 -29.74 -30.65 -29.03
N GLN A 163 -29.07 -30.48 -27.88
CA GLN A 163 -27.63 -30.18 -27.75
C GLN A 163 -26.84 -31.31 -27.03
N GLY A 164 -27.30 -32.56 -27.13
CA GLY A 164 -26.71 -33.68 -26.39
C GLY A 164 -25.19 -33.87 -26.59
N GLU A 165 -24.68 -33.53 -27.77
CA GLU A 165 -23.24 -33.62 -28.09
C GLU A 165 -22.39 -32.59 -27.32
N GLU A 166 -22.94 -31.42 -27.01
CA GLU A 166 -22.23 -30.34 -26.28
C GLU A 166 -21.95 -30.70 -24.82
N PHE A 167 -22.72 -31.64 -24.25
CA PHE A 167 -22.56 -32.09 -22.86
C PHE A 167 -21.59 -33.27 -22.73
N GLY A 168 -21.21 -33.91 -23.84
CA GLY A 168 -20.24 -35.00 -23.90
C GLY A 168 -20.46 -36.07 -22.82
N PRO A 169 -19.46 -36.36 -21.97
CA PRO A 169 -19.54 -37.43 -20.97
C PRO A 169 -20.50 -37.12 -19.80
N ALA A 170 -20.84 -35.85 -19.56
CA ALA A 170 -21.78 -35.44 -18.51
C ALA A 170 -23.24 -35.72 -18.90
N TYR A 171 -23.52 -35.97 -20.17
CA TYR A 171 -24.88 -36.19 -20.70
C TYR A 171 -25.67 -37.24 -19.90
N ASN A 172 -25.03 -38.38 -19.60
CA ASN A 172 -25.69 -39.49 -18.89
C ASN A 172 -26.07 -39.12 -17.45
N GLU A 173 -25.25 -38.33 -16.76
CA GLU A 173 -25.50 -37.94 -15.38
C GLU A 173 -26.53 -36.81 -15.31
N LEU A 174 -26.46 -35.83 -16.22
CA LEU A 174 -27.52 -34.82 -16.41
C LEU A 174 -28.87 -35.47 -16.71
N GLN A 175 -28.90 -36.51 -17.55
CA GLN A 175 -30.13 -37.24 -17.84
C GLN A 175 -30.73 -37.90 -16.58
N LYS A 176 -29.90 -38.43 -15.68
CA LYS A 176 -30.37 -38.97 -14.40
C LYS A 176 -30.91 -37.88 -13.48
N GLN A 177 -30.22 -36.74 -13.40
CA GLN A 177 -30.66 -35.59 -12.59
C GLN A 177 -32.00 -35.04 -13.08
N ILE A 178 -32.17 -34.85 -14.40
CA ILE A 178 -33.45 -34.45 -15.01
C ILE A 178 -34.55 -35.48 -14.72
N LYS A 179 -34.23 -36.78 -14.74
CA LYS A 179 -35.21 -37.83 -14.39
C LYS A 179 -35.60 -37.81 -12.90
N ASN A 180 -34.67 -37.49 -12.00
CA ASN A 180 -34.97 -37.35 -10.58
C ASN A 180 -35.91 -36.15 -10.35
N ILE A 181 -35.65 -35.02 -11.01
CA ILE A 181 -36.53 -33.84 -11.00
C ILE A 181 -37.95 -34.20 -11.50
N GLU A 182 -38.07 -35.03 -12.54
CA GLU A 182 -39.37 -35.52 -13.03
C GLU A 182 -40.14 -36.34 -11.98
N ILE A 183 -39.42 -37.13 -11.17
CA ILE A 183 -40.01 -37.89 -10.06
C ILE A 183 -40.49 -36.94 -8.95
N GLU A 184 -39.68 -35.93 -8.60
CA GLU A 184 -40.02 -34.92 -7.60
C GLU A 184 -41.25 -34.10 -8.02
N PHE A 185 -41.34 -33.66 -9.28
CA PHE A 185 -42.55 -33.00 -9.80
C PHE A 185 -43.77 -33.93 -9.81
N THR A 186 -43.60 -35.21 -10.14
CA THR A 186 -44.72 -36.18 -10.10
C THR A 186 -45.21 -36.38 -8.66
N GLN A 187 -44.29 -36.42 -7.69
CA GLN A 187 -44.61 -36.51 -6.27
C GLN A 187 -45.32 -35.24 -5.79
N PHE A 188 -44.86 -34.06 -6.22
CA PHE A 188 -45.54 -32.79 -5.98
C PHE A 188 -46.99 -32.82 -6.51
N VAL A 189 -47.20 -33.17 -7.78
CA VAL A 189 -48.54 -33.21 -8.39
C VAL A 189 -49.44 -34.19 -7.65
N THR A 190 -48.90 -35.32 -7.20
CA THR A 190 -49.64 -36.31 -6.41
C THR A 190 -50.03 -35.75 -5.04
N LEU A 191 -49.12 -35.09 -4.32
CA LEU A 191 -49.39 -34.48 -3.01
C LEU A 191 -50.38 -33.30 -3.12
N ASN A 192 -50.26 -32.48 -4.16
CA ASN A 192 -51.15 -31.36 -4.41
C ASN A 192 -52.56 -31.84 -4.78
N THR A 193 -52.68 -32.87 -5.64
CA THR A 193 -53.98 -33.49 -5.99
C THR A 193 -54.58 -34.27 -4.81
N SER A 194 -53.73 -34.83 -3.95
CA SER A 194 -54.15 -35.52 -2.73
C SER A 194 -54.49 -34.56 -1.58
N GLY A 195 -54.17 -33.27 -1.70
CA GLY A 195 -54.63 -32.22 -0.79
C GLY A 195 -53.76 -31.96 0.44
N ASP A 196 -52.44 -32.21 0.39
CA ASP A 196 -51.52 -31.74 1.43
C ASP A 196 -50.60 -30.62 0.89
N PRO A 197 -51.06 -29.34 0.90
CA PRO A 197 -50.29 -28.22 0.33
C PRO A 197 -48.97 -27.93 1.07
N VAL A 198 -48.86 -28.33 2.34
CA VAL A 198 -47.67 -28.09 3.16
C VAL A 198 -46.52 -29.02 2.76
N GLU A 199 -46.80 -30.33 2.67
CA GLU A 199 -45.80 -31.31 2.23
C GLU A 199 -45.45 -31.13 0.75
N ALA A 200 -46.45 -30.77 -0.07
CA ALA A 200 -46.22 -30.42 -1.48
C ALA A 200 -45.22 -29.26 -1.62
N ARG A 201 -45.29 -28.24 -0.76
CA ARG A 201 -44.35 -27.11 -0.80
C ARG A 201 -42.90 -27.52 -0.55
N GLU A 202 -42.64 -28.42 0.40
CA GLU A 202 -41.27 -28.88 0.67
C GLU A 202 -40.68 -29.63 -0.53
N VAL A 203 -41.49 -30.46 -1.19
CA VAL A 203 -41.08 -31.18 -2.40
C VAL A 203 -40.88 -30.22 -3.57
N LEU A 204 -41.71 -29.19 -3.71
CA LEU A 204 -41.55 -28.15 -4.72
C LEU A 204 -40.25 -27.38 -4.52
N ASP A 205 -39.95 -26.93 -3.31
CA ASP A 205 -38.73 -26.20 -2.99
C ASP A 205 -37.47 -27.03 -3.32
N GLN A 206 -37.52 -28.35 -3.11
CA GLN A 206 -36.44 -29.27 -3.50
C GLN A 206 -36.32 -29.40 -5.02
N ALA A 207 -37.44 -29.62 -5.71
CA ALA A 207 -37.49 -29.73 -7.16
C ALA A 207 -37.00 -28.46 -7.85
N GLU A 208 -37.38 -27.28 -7.34
CA GLU A 208 -36.90 -25.99 -7.84
C GLU A 208 -35.39 -25.84 -7.67
N LYS A 209 -34.86 -26.13 -6.47
CA LYS A 209 -33.42 -26.07 -6.22
C LYS A 209 -32.64 -26.97 -7.17
N HIS A 210 -33.03 -28.23 -7.30
CA HIS A 210 -32.40 -29.16 -8.23
C HIS A 210 -32.54 -28.71 -9.68
N THR A 211 -33.68 -28.14 -10.07
CA THR A 211 -33.89 -27.59 -11.43
C THR A 211 -32.94 -26.45 -11.73
N TYR A 212 -32.77 -25.49 -10.82
CA TYR A 212 -31.84 -24.37 -10.99
C TYR A 212 -30.38 -24.81 -10.93
N GLU A 213 -30.03 -25.79 -10.10
CA GLU A 213 -28.70 -26.40 -10.08
C GLU A 213 -28.35 -27.05 -11.42
N VAL A 214 -29.27 -27.86 -11.98
CA VAL A 214 -29.11 -28.46 -13.30
C VAL A 214 -29.04 -27.40 -14.39
N GLU A 215 -29.83 -26.32 -14.30
CA GLU A 215 -29.76 -25.20 -15.23
C GLU A 215 -28.38 -24.53 -15.22
N ASP A 216 -27.80 -24.27 -14.05
CA ASP A 216 -26.45 -23.71 -13.93
C ASP A 216 -25.40 -24.66 -14.52
N LEU A 217 -25.49 -25.95 -14.20
CA LEU A 217 -24.60 -26.98 -14.75
C LEU A 217 -24.69 -27.03 -16.28
N MET A 218 -25.89 -27.02 -16.86
CA MET A 218 -26.09 -27.04 -18.31
C MET A 218 -25.54 -25.79 -19.01
N LYS A 219 -25.44 -24.65 -18.32
CA LYS A 219 -24.81 -23.44 -18.87
C LYS A 219 -23.27 -23.51 -18.86
N ARG A 220 -22.69 -24.18 -17.87
CA ARG A 220 -21.23 -24.19 -17.63
C ARG A 220 -20.50 -25.37 -18.29
N ILE A 221 -21.15 -26.54 -18.35
CA ILE A 221 -20.56 -27.77 -18.90
C ILE A 221 -20.08 -27.60 -20.35
N PRO A 222 -20.83 -26.99 -21.28
CA PRO A 222 -20.40 -26.90 -22.68
C PRO A 222 -19.05 -26.17 -22.85
N ALA A 223 -18.85 -25.07 -22.12
CA ALA A 223 -17.60 -24.32 -22.16
C ALA A 223 -16.42 -25.14 -21.61
N ALA A 224 -16.61 -25.79 -20.45
CA ALA A 224 -15.59 -26.65 -19.86
C ALA A 224 -15.28 -27.87 -20.74
N TYR A 225 -16.29 -28.42 -21.41
CA TYR A 225 -16.12 -29.54 -22.33
C TYR A 225 -15.32 -29.16 -23.58
N GLU A 226 -15.61 -28.02 -24.21
CA GLU A 226 -14.86 -27.54 -25.39
C GLU A 226 -13.38 -27.31 -25.04
N GLU A 227 -13.08 -26.76 -23.86
CA GLU A 227 -11.72 -26.58 -23.36
C GLU A 227 -10.98 -27.93 -23.20
N LEU A 228 -11.58 -28.88 -22.49
CA LEU A 228 -10.97 -30.18 -22.19
C LEU A 228 -10.87 -31.10 -23.41
N ASN A 229 -11.85 -31.07 -24.31
CA ASN A 229 -11.96 -32.00 -25.43
C ASN A 229 -11.19 -31.54 -26.67
N ARG A 230 -11.11 -30.22 -26.88
CA ARG A 230 -10.52 -29.64 -28.09
C ARG A 230 -9.31 -28.76 -27.78
N THR A 231 -9.50 -27.74 -26.95
CA THR A 231 -8.48 -26.71 -26.74
C THR A 231 -7.19 -27.27 -26.14
N PHE A 232 -7.26 -27.91 -24.97
CA PHE A 232 -6.07 -28.46 -24.32
C PHE A 232 -5.42 -29.60 -25.11
N PRO A 233 -6.18 -30.56 -25.70
CA PRO A 233 -5.57 -31.60 -26.52
C PRO A 233 -4.87 -31.05 -27.77
N ASP A 234 -5.42 -30.02 -28.41
CA ASP A 234 -4.79 -29.41 -29.59
C ASP A 234 -3.54 -28.60 -29.21
N GLN A 235 -3.58 -27.84 -28.11
CA GLN A 235 -2.39 -27.16 -27.56
C GLN A 235 -1.30 -28.17 -27.16
N LEU A 236 -1.66 -29.27 -26.50
CA LEU A 236 -0.71 -30.32 -26.12
C LEU A 236 -0.11 -31.03 -27.35
N LYS A 237 -0.87 -31.23 -28.42
CA LYS A 237 -0.32 -31.72 -29.70
C LYS A 237 0.65 -30.71 -30.30
N GLU A 238 0.28 -29.43 -30.34
CA GLU A 238 1.16 -28.36 -30.83
C GLU A 238 2.47 -28.33 -30.04
N ILE A 239 2.41 -28.38 -28.70
CA ILE A 239 3.60 -28.43 -27.83
C ILE A 239 4.43 -29.69 -28.14
N GLN A 240 3.80 -30.85 -28.32
CA GLN A 240 4.52 -32.09 -28.66
C GLN A 240 5.21 -32.02 -30.03
N GLU A 241 4.55 -31.45 -31.03
CA GLU A 241 5.14 -31.25 -32.36
C GLU A 241 6.24 -30.19 -32.34
N GLY A 242 6.02 -29.09 -31.63
CA GLY A 242 7.00 -28.03 -31.39
C GLY A 242 8.25 -28.58 -30.69
N TYR A 243 8.07 -29.34 -29.62
CA TYR A 243 9.14 -30.00 -28.89
C TYR A 243 9.96 -30.94 -29.78
N LYS A 244 9.31 -31.77 -30.60
CA LYS A 244 10.01 -32.63 -31.58
C LYS A 244 10.82 -31.83 -32.59
N LYS A 245 10.26 -30.75 -33.15
CA LYS A 245 10.98 -29.86 -34.07
C LYS A 245 12.17 -29.18 -33.39
N LEU A 246 12.04 -28.80 -32.12
CA LEU A 246 13.14 -28.22 -31.33
C LEU A 246 14.22 -29.26 -31.02
N LEU A 247 13.87 -30.51 -30.73
CA LEU A 247 14.85 -31.59 -30.60
C LEU A 247 15.59 -31.88 -31.92
N GLU A 248 14.90 -31.87 -33.06
CA GLU A 248 15.52 -32.00 -34.39
C GLU A 248 16.51 -30.86 -34.68
N GLN A 249 16.17 -29.65 -34.24
CA GLN A 249 17.04 -28.47 -34.30
C GLN A 249 18.13 -28.45 -33.20
N LYS A 250 18.30 -29.57 -32.47
CA LYS A 250 19.29 -29.80 -31.42
C LYS A 250 19.21 -28.81 -30.25
N TYR A 251 18.00 -28.43 -29.84
CA TYR A 251 17.83 -27.71 -28.57
C TYR A 251 17.99 -28.67 -27.40
N VAL A 252 18.67 -28.20 -26.35
CA VAL A 252 18.75 -28.88 -25.05
C VAL A 252 17.90 -28.08 -24.08
N PHE A 253 16.95 -28.75 -23.44
CA PHE A 253 16.12 -28.15 -22.43
C PHE A 253 16.72 -28.41 -21.04
N PRO A 254 16.67 -27.42 -20.13
CA PRO A 254 17.22 -27.55 -18.78
C PRO A 254 16.40 -28.55 -17.94
N GLU A 255 15.11 -28.70 -18.25
CA GLU A 255 14.23 -29.65 -17.59
C GLU A 255 14.32 -31.02 -18.27
N ALA A 256 15.02 -31.96 -17.63
CA ALA A 256 15.08 -33.36 -18.06
C ALA A 256 13.69 -34.03 -18.18
N ASN A 257 12.65 -33.41 -17.61
CA ASN A 257 11.31 -33.95 -17.46
C ASN A 257 10.24 -33.29 -18.35
N PHE A 258 10.60 -32.48 -19.36
CA PHE A 258 9.59 -31.82 -20.22
C PHE A 258 8.58 -32.80 -20.82
N GLN A 259 9.03 -34.01 -21.18
CA GLN A 259 8.15 -35.08 -21.66
C GLN A 259 7.26 -35.68 -20.56
N GLU A 260 7.76 -35.79 -19.33
CA GLU A 260 6.97 -36.22 -18.17
C GLU A 260 5.91 -35.17 -17.82
N GLU A 261 6.25 -33.89 -17.95
CA GLU A 261 5.36 -32.77 -17.70
C GLU A 261 4.19 -32.75 -18.68
N ILE A 262 4.46 -32.91 -19.99
CA ILE A 262 3.41 -33.09 -20.99
C ILE A 262 2.49 -34.27 -20.64
N ASN A 263 3.07 -35.39 -20.20
CA ASN A 263 2.28 -36.57 -19.81
C ASN A 263 1.46 -36.31 -18.53
N ARG A 264 1.98 -35.53 -17.59
CA ARG A 264 1.28 -35.11 -16.37
C ARG A 264 0.07 -34.25 -16.72
N VAL A 265 0.24 -33.26 -17.60
CA VAL A 265 -0.86 -32.40 -18.07
C VAL A 265 -1.90 -33.21 -18.83
N LYS A 266 -1.49 -34.15 -19.71
CA LYS A 266 -2.43 -35.07 -20.37
C LYS A 266 -3.27 -35.88 -19.38
N LYS A 267 -2.63 -36.46 -18.36
CA LYS A 267 -3.33 -37.21 -17.31
C LYS A 267 -4.28 -36.33 -16.50
N ARG A 268 -3.92 -35.06 -16.30
CA ARG A 268 -4.79 -34.07 -15.64
C ARG A 268 -6.03 -33.78 -16.46
N VAL A 269 -5.89 -33.57 -17.77
CA VAL A 269 -7.03 -33.43 -18.70
C VAL A 269 -7.93 -34.66 -18.66
N GLU A 270 -7.37 -35.87 -18.67
CA GLU A 270 -8.14 -37.11 -18.54
C GLU A 270 -8.90 -37.20 -17.21
N ASN A 271 -8.29 -36.81 -16.10
CA ASN A 271 -8.96 -36.77 -14.79
C ASN A 271 -10.08 -35.72 -14.76
N SER A 272 -9.83 -34.50 -15.24
CA SER A 272 -10.85 -33.45 -15.34
C SER A 272 -12.01 -33.85 -16.24
N MET A 273 -11.75 -34.62 -17.30
CA MET A 273 -12.78 -35.20 -18.16
C MET A 273 -13.65 -36.24 -17.42
N ASN A 274 -13.03 -37.06 -16.54
CA ASN A 274 -13.76 -38.00 -15.70
C ASN A 274 -14.58 -37.30 -14.61
N ASP A 275 -14.08 -36.20 -14.04
CA ASP A 275 -14.81 -35.41 -13.05
C ASP A 275 -15.96 -34.63 -13.70
N LEU A 276 -15.79 -34.17 -14.94
CA LEU A 276 -16.87 -33.62 -15.76
C LEU A 276 -17.96 -34.67 -16.01
N ALA A 277 -17.59 -35.93 -16.25
CA ALA A 277 -18.56 -37.03 -16.40
C ALA A 277 -19.42 -37.25 -15.14
N LYS A 278 -18.91 -36.89 -13.95
CA LYS A 278 -19.65 -36.92 -12.67
C LYS A 278 -20.40 -35.62 -12.39
N THR A 279 -20.39 -34.64 -13.30
CA THR A 279 -21.01 -33.32 -13.11
C THR A 279 -20.34 -32.45 -12.03
N GLU A 280 -19.09 -32.72 -11.66
CA GLU A 280 -18.34 -31.93 -10.66
C GLU A 280 -17.72 -30.65 -11.26
N VAL A 281 -18.56 -29.76 -11.82
CA VAL A 281 -18.12 -28.61 -12.63
C VAL A 281 -17.20 -27.64 -11.87
N ALA A 282 -17.44 -27.40 -10.58
CA ALA A 282 -16.60 -26.52 -9.78
C ALA A 282 -15.15 -27.02 -9.66
N SER A 283 -14.96 -28.32 -9.45
CA SER A 283 -13.64 -28.96 -9.42
C SER A 283 -12.97 -28.91 -10.78
N VAL A 284 -13.75 -29.14 -11.84
CA VAL A 284 -13.27 -29.11 -13.23
C VAL A 284 -12.79 -27.71 -13.64
N GLU A 285 -13.50 -26.65 -13.26
CA GLU A 285 -13.08 -25.27 -13.58
C GLU A 285 -11.75 -24.90 -12.91
N VAL A 286 -11.56 -25.29 -11.64
CA VAL A 286 -10.28 -25.08 -10.95
C VAL A 286 -9.18 -25.88 -11.62
N ALA A 287 -9.42 -27.17 -11.88
CA ALA A 287 -8.45 -28.02 -12.55
C ALA A 287 -8.13 -27.54 -13.99
N SER A 288 -9.10 -26.95 -14.70
CA SER A 288 -8.91 -26.39 -16.04
C SER A 288 -8.06 -25.14 -16.02
N ARG A 289 -8.24 -24.24 -15.04
CA ARG A 289 -7.35 -23.08 -14.84
C ARG A 289 -5.92 -23.50 -14.55
N ASP A 290 -5.74 -24.48 -13.68
CA ASP A 290 -4.40 -24.99 -13.38
C ASP A 290 -3.77 -25.69 -14.60
N THR A 291 -4.57 -26.43 -15.37
CA THR A 291 -4.14 -27.08 -16.62
C THR A 291 -3.71 -26.04 -17.66
N ALA A 292 -4.47 -24.95 -17.81
CA ALA A 292 -4.09 -23.84 -18.67
C ALA A 292 -2.77 -23.20 -18.23
N SER A 293 -2.59 -22.97 -16.92
CA SER A 293 -1.33 -22.45 -16.37
C SER A 293 -0.15 -23.40 -16.60
N ASP A 294 -0.36 -24.71 -16.48
CA ASP A 294 0.67 -25.72 -16.77
C ASP A 294 1.04 -25.70 -18.28
N ILE A 295 0.06 -25.55 -19.17
CA ILE A 295 0.27 -25.42 -20.62
C ILE A 295 1.04 -24.14 -20.96
N ASP A 296 0.68 -23.00 -20.38
CA ASP A 296 1.37 -21.73 -20.56
C ASP A 296 2.82 -21.78 -20.06
N ALA A 297 3.07 -22.51 -18.96
CA ALA A 297 4.42 -22.74 -18.47
C ALA A 297 5.26 -23.56 -19.47
N LEU A 298 4.68 -24.59 -20.11
CA LEU A 298 5.35 -25.36 -21.16
C LEU A 298 5.71 -24.48 -22.38
N TYR A 299 4.80 -23.61 -22.82
CA TYR A 299 5.10 -22.64 -23.88
C TYR A 299 6.22 -21.68 -23.47
N THR A 300 6.19 -21.17 -22.24
CA THR A 300 7.19 -20.23 -21.71
C THR A 300 8.60 -20.84 -21.71
N VAL A 301 8.74 -22.13 -21.34
CA VAL A 301 10.03 -22.83 -21.40
C VAL A 301 10.55 -22.93 -22.83
N MET A 302 9.69 -23.29 -23.79
CA MET A 302 10.07 -23.34 -25.22
C MET A 302 10.45 -21.97 -25.76
N GLU A 303 9.65 -20.95 -25.48
CA GLU A 303 9.89 -19.58 -25.93
C GLU A 303 11.20 -19.03 -25.32
N ARG A 304 11.44 -19.30 -24.03
CA ARG A 304 12.68 -18.91 -23.36
C ARG A 304 13.90 -19.50 -24.07
N GLU A 305 13.89 -20.78 -24.43
CA GLU A 305 15.01 -21.40 -25.14
C GLU A 305 15.19 -20.87 -26.56
N ILE A 306 14.09 -20.62 -27.29
CA ILE A 306 14.14 -20.03 -28.64
C ILE A 306 14.76 -18.62 -28.59
N ASN A 307 14.28 -17.78 -27.67
CA ASN A 307 14.77 -16.43 -27.47
C ASN A 307 16.22 -16.42 -26.96
N ALA A 308 16.56 -17.33 -26.04
CA ALA A 308 17.92 -17.49 -25.54
C ALA A 308 18.90 -17.87 -26.66
N LYS A 309 18.54 -18.80 -27.55
CA LYS A 309 19.39 -19.15 -28.70
C LYS A 309 19.64 -17.95 -29.61
N LYS A 310 18.60 -17.18 -29.94
CA LYS A 310 18.73 -15.96 -30.77
C LYS A 310 19.67 -14.95 -30.12
N TYR A 311 19.55 -14.77 -28.80
CA TYR A 311 20.43 -13.88 -28.03
C TYR A 311 21.88 -14.36 -28.01
N VAL A 312 22.10 -15.64 -27.69
CA VAL A 312 23.44 -16.26 -27.62
C VAL A 312 24.14 -16.20 -28.97
N MET A 313 23.44 -16.54 -30.07
CA MET A 313 24.03 -16.51 -31.41
C MET A 313 24.44 -15.10 -31.86
N LYS A 314 23.68 -14.07 -31.47
CA LYS A 314 24.02 -12.67 -31.78
C LYS A 314 25.19 -12.16 -30.93
N ASN A 315 25.19 -12.49 -29.64
CA ASN A 315 26.10 -11.90 -28.67
C ASN A 315 27.38 -12.72 -28.42
N ARG A 316 27.50 -13.93 -28.97
CA ARG A 316 28.69 -14.78 -28.83
C ARG A 316 29.97 -14.03 -29.23
N GLN A 317 29.99 -13.45 -30.43
CA GLN A 317 31.15 -12.70 -30.91
C GLN A 317 31.37 -11.41 -30.10
N ILE A 318 30.29 -10.73 -29.74
CA ILE A 318 30.35 -9.46 -29.00
C ILE A 318 30.99 -9.67 -27.62
N ILE A 319 30.61 -10.73 -26.90
CA ILE A 319 31.19 -11.05 -25.59
C ILE A 319 32.65 -11.46 -25.73
N GLU A 320 33.02 -12.23 -26.76
CA GLU A 320 34.40 -12.59 -27.03
C GLU A 320 35.27 -11.34 -27.30
N ASP A 321 34.82 -10.47 -28.19
CA ASP A 321 35.49 -9.21 -28.51
C ASP A 321 35.59 -8.29 -27.28
N TYR A 322 34.56 -8.28 -26.42
CA TYR A 322 34.54 -7.45 -25.22
C TYR A 322 35.48 -7.97 -24.13
N ILE A 323 35.53 -9.29 -23.91
CA ILE A 323 36.52 -9.92 -23.02
C ILE A 323 37.94 -9.60 -23.51
N ASP A 324 38.19 -9.72 -24.82
CA ASP A 324 39.48 -9.39 -25.42
C ASP A 324 39.85 -7.91 -25.24
N HIS A 325 38.88 -7.00 -25.42
CA HIS A 325 39.05 -5.56 -25.19
C HIS A 325 39.39 -5.26 -23.73
N ALA A 326 38.57 -5.77 -22.79
CA ALA A 326 38.79 -5.58 -21.35
C ALA A 326 40.13 -6.15 -20.90
N THR A 327 40.56 -7.30 -21.44
CA THR A 327 41.87 -7.91 -21.16
C THR A 327 43.02 -7.04 -21.66
N LYS A 328 42.91 -6.49 -22.88
CA LYS A 328 43.91 -5.59 -23.47
C LYS A 328 44.02 -4.29 -22.67
N ASN A 329 42.88 -3.69 -22.33
CA ASN A 329 42.84 -2.46 -21.53
C ASN A 329 43.42 -2.68 -20.14
N ASN A 330 43.08 -3.80 -19.50
CA ASN A 330 43.65 -4.13 -18.19
C ASN A 330 45.17 -4.30 -18.24
N ARG A 331 45.68 -4.95 -19.31
CA ARG A 331 47.13 -5.08 -19.51
C ARG A 331 47.81 -3.73 -19.73
N GLN A 332 47.19 -2.85 -20.51
CA GLN A 332 47.71 -1.49 -20.74
C GLN A 332 47.72 -0.70 -19.43
N LEU A 333 46.62 -0.73 -18.68
CA LEU A 333 46.49 -0.08 -17.38
C LEU A 333 47.54 -0.59 -16.38
N LEU A 334 47.83 -1.89 -16.35
CA LEU A 334 48.92 -2.44 -15.52
C LEU A 334 50.30 -1.86 -15.89
N ILE A 335 50.58 -1.68 -17.17
CA ILE A 335 51.85 -1.09 -17.65
C ILE A 335 51.92 0.38 -17.25
N GLU A 336 50.83 1.13 -17.46
CA GLU A 336 50.76 2.55 -17.11
C GLU A 336 50.83 2.77 -15.60
N LEU A 337 50.21 1.88 -14.83
CA LEU A 337 50.27 1.89 -13.38
C LEU A 337 51.68 1.57 -12.88
N ASP A 338 52.38 0.60 -13.46
CA ASP A 338 53.78 0.30 -13.12
C ASP A 338 54.69 1.50 -13.41
N HIS A 339 54.54 2.11 -14.59
CA HIS A 339 55.28 3.33 -14.95
C HIS A 339 54.97 4.49 -13.99
N THR A 340 53.70 4.69 -13.65
CA THR A 340 53.28 5.77 -12.76
C THR A 340 53.72 5.52 -11.31
N ALA A 341 53.73 4.26 -10.85
CA ALA A 341 54.23 3.86 -9.53
C ALA A 341 55.74 4.08 -9.34
N GLN A 342 56.50 4.23 -10.43
CA GLN A 342 57.91 4.61 -10.36
C GLN A 342 58.09 6.07 -9.92
N SER A 343 57.16 6.95 -10.30
CA SER A 343 57.24 8.40 -10.09
C SER A 343 56.29 8.91 -8.99
N TYR A 344 55.22 8.19 -8.67
CA TYR A 344 54.21 8.60 -7.69
C TYR A 344 53.93 7.52 -6.65
N THR A 345 53.51 7.93 -5.45
CA THR A 345 52.98 7.02 -4.44
C THR A 345 51.49 6.78 -4.68
N LEU A 346 51.12 5.51 -4.90
CA LEU A 346 49.74 5.07 -5.09
C LEU A 346 49.11 4.76 -3.72
N ASN A 347 48.03 5.47 -3.37
CA ASN A 347 47.47 5.47 -2.01
C ASN A 347 46.17 4.65 -1.88
N HIS A 348 45.53 4.22 -2.98
CA HIS A 348 44.22 3.57 -2.96
C HIS A 348 44.23 2.09 -3.40
N ASN A 349 45.39 1.43 -3.30
CA ASN A 349 45.53 0.02 -3.70
C ASN A 349 45.09 -0.24 -5.15
N GLU A 350 45.38 0.72 -6.03
CA GLU A 350 45.07 0.70 -7.45
C GLU A 350 45.64 -0.59 -8.09
N LEU A 351 46.83 -1.02 -7.68
CA LEU A 351 47.47 -2.26 -8.15
C LEU A 351 46.70 -3.52 -7.76
N GLY A 352 46.13 -3.56 -6.55
CA GLY A 352 45.30 -4.67 -6.09
C GLY A 352 43.99 -4.75 -6.87
N ARG A 353 43.34 -3.60 -7.11
CA ARG A 353 42.10 -3.51 -7.91
C ARG A 353 42.31 -4.01 -9.33
N VAL A 354 43.34 -3.52 -10.02
CA VAL A 354 43.64 -3.90 -11.41
C VAL A 354 43.99 -5.40 -11.56
N ARG A 355 44.68 -5.99 -10.56
CA ARG A 355 44.88 -7.45 -10.49
C ARG A 355 43.58 -8.22 -10.23
N GLY A 356 42.68 -7.66 -9.44
CA GLY A 356 41.33 -8.18 -9.23
C GLY A 356 40.56 -8.25 -10.56
N PHE A 357 40.54 -7.16 -11.33
CA PHE A 357 39.93 -7.13 -12.66
C PHE A 357 40.53 -8.18 -13.59
N GLN A 358 41.85 -8.40 -13.51
CA GLN A 358 42.49 -9.45 -14.32
C GLN A 358 41.94 -10.83 -13.99
N THR A 359 41.81 -11.13 -12.70
CA THR A 359 41.30 -12.42 -12.24
C THR A 359 39.84 -12.62 -12.68
N GLU A 360 39.01 -11.60 -12.54
CA GLU A 360 37.60 -11.64 -12.94
C GLU A 360 37.45 -11.84 -14.46
N VAL A 361 38.19 -11.08 -15.27
CA VAL A 361 38.16 -11.20 -16.73
C VAL A 361 38.73 -12.54 -17.18
N ASP A 362 39.79 -13.05 -16.55
CA ASP A 362 40.37 -14.36 -16.86
C ASP A 362 39.41 -15.51 -16.50
N GLU A 363 38.65 -15.39 -15.40
CA GLU A 363 37.61 -16.34 -15.03
C GLU A 363 36.45 -16.33 -16.03
N LEU A 364 36.00 -15.15 -16.46
CA LEU A 364 34.99 -15.01 -17.51
C LEU A 364 35.48 -15.62 -18.84
N ALA A 365 36.71 -15.35 -19.23
CA ALA A 365 37.33 -15.91 -20.42
C ALA A 365 37.41 -17.45 -20.35
N ARG A 366 37.85 -18.00 -19.21
CA ARG A 366 37.89 -19.46 -18.99
C ARG A 366 36.50 -20.08 -19.11
N ARG A 367 35.49 -19.49 -18.46
CA ARG A 367 34.10 -19.99 -18.54
C ARG A 367 33.56 -19.91 -19.95
N ASN A 368 33.79 -18.80 -20.66
CA ASN A 368 33.37 -18.66 -22.06
C ASN A 368 34.01 -19.72 -22.97
N ASN A 369 35.31 -19.97 -22.79
CA ASN A 369 36.04 -21.02 -23.51
C ASN A 369 35.59 -22.44 -23.17
N GLU A 370 35.05 -22.67 -21.96
CA GLU A 370 34.43 -23.95 -21.59
C GLU A 370 33.04 -24.12 -22.20
N TYR A 371 32.24 -23.05 -22.26
CA TYR A 371 30.90 -23.07 -22.84
C TYR A 371 30.91 -23.19 -24.37
N LEU A 372 31.87 -22.58 -25.07
CA LEU A 372 31.99 -22.63 -26.53
C LEU A 372 31.89 -24.05 -27.13
N PRO A 373 32.75 -25.01 -26.74
CA PRO A 373 32.71 -26.36 -27.29
C PRO A 373 31.46 -27.14 -26.87
N LYS A 374 30.92 -26.87 -25.67
CA LYS A 374 29.70 -27.50 -25.17
C LYS A 374 28.44 -26.97 -25.90
N LEU A 375 28.46 -25.70 -26.29
CA LEU A 375 27.43 -25.08 -27.14
C LEU A 375 27.46 -25.68 -28.55
N GLU A 376 28.65 -25.86 -29.13
CA GLU A 376 28.84 -26.48 -30.45
C GLU A 376 28.43 -27.95 -30.47
N LYS A 377 28.66 -28.67 -29.36
CA LYS A 377 28.18 -30.05 -29.16
C LYS A 377 26.69 -30.14 -28.82
N HIS A 378 26.04 -29.01 -28.56
CA HIS A 378 24.63 -28.94 -28.15
C HIS A 378 24.39 -29.77 -26.87
N GLU A 379 25.22 -29.56 -25.85
CA GLU A 379 25.14 -30.28 -24.57
C GLU A 379 24.56 -29.43 -23.42
N ILE A 380 24.47 -28.10 -23.62
CA ILE A 380 24.03 -27.14 -22.60
C ILE A 380 22.79 -26.37 -23.09
N PRO A 381 21.81 -26.09 -22.20
CA PRO A 381 20.70 -25.21 -22.50
C PRO A 381 21.12 -23.78 -22.89
N TYR A 382 20.45 -23.20 -23.88
CA TYR A 382 20.78 -21.84 -24.32
C TYR A 382 20.42 -20.79 -23.26
N SER A 383 19.40 -21.05 -22.43
CA SER A 383 19.01 -20.15 -21.34
C SER A 383 20.08 -19.96 -20.28
N GLU A 384 20.85 -21.00 -19.94
CA GLU A 384 21.98 -20.90 -19.00
C GLU A 384 23.10 -20.04 -19.57
N VAL A 385 23.43 -20.24 -20.84
CA VAL A 385 24.45 -19.44 -21.53
C VAL A 385 24.01 -17.99 -21.67
N GLN A 386 22.72 -17.75 -21.90
CA GLN A 386 22.17 -16.40 -21.90
C GLN A 386 22.33 -15.71 -20.54
N SER A 387 22.03 -16.39 -19.42
CA SER A 387 22.28 -15.81 -18.09
C SER A 387 23.75 -15.49 -17.89
N PHE A 388 24.64 -16.43 -18.24
CA PHE A 388 26.08 -16.20 -18.16
C PHE A 388 26.52 -14.99 -19.00
N TYR A 389 26.03 -14.82 -20.23
CA TYR A 389 26.36 -13.66 -21.06
C TYR A 389 25.85 -12.34 -20.50
N LYS A 390 24.67 -12.33 -19.86
CA LYS A 390 24.16 -11.12 -19.18
C LYS A 390 25.01 -10.77 -17.97
N ASP A 391 25.39 -11.76 -17.17
CA ASP A 391 26.23 -11.57 -16.00
C ASP A 391 27.65 -11.12 -16.41
N ALA A 392 28.21 -11.75 -17.44
CA ALA A 392 29.50 -11.37 -18.02
C ALA A 392 29.47 -9.94 -18.54
N TYR A 393 28.42 -9.52 -19.25
CA TYR A 393 28.29 -8.14 -19.72
C TYR A 393 28.30 -7.14 -18.57
N LYS A 394 27.55 -7.42 -17.50
CA LYS A 394 27.51 -6.54 -16.32
C LYS A 394 28.87 -6.44 -15.63
N ILE A 395 29.55 -7.57 -15.43
CA ILE A 395 30.89 -7.59 -14.81
C ILE A 395 31.89 -6.84 -15.70
N LEU A 396 31.86 -7.04 -17.02
CA LEU A 396 32.76 -6.34 -17.95
C LEU A 396 32.51 -4.83 -17.97
N ASP A 397 31.25 -4.39 -17.92
CA ASP A 397 30.86 -2.97 -17.86
C ASP A 397 31.31 -2.32 -16.53
N ASP A 398 31.14 -3.02 -15.41
CA ASP A 398 31.62 -2.59 -14.10
C ASP A 398 33.16 -2.50 -14.07
N VAL A 399 33.86 -3.48 -14.67
CA VAL A 399 35.32 -3.49 -14.79
C VAL A 399 35.80 -2.35 -15.68
N GLU A 400 35.18 -2.13 -16.85
CA GLU A 400 35.56 -1.06 -17.77
C GLU A 400 35.36 0.32 -17.13
N SER A 401 34.23 0.53 -16.45
CA SER A 401 33.97 1.79 -15.73
C SER A 401 35.03 2.07 -14.66
N GLN A 402 35.45 1.04 -13.91
CA GLN A 402 36.51 1.19 -12.91
C GLN A 402 37.90 1.32 -13.53
N GLN A 403 38.16 0.71 -14.68
CA GLN A 403 39.40 0.92 -15.42
C GLN A 403 39.54 2.37 -15.87
N VAL A 404 38.46 2.97 -16.39
CA VAL A 404 38.42 4.39 -16.77
C VAL A 404 38.63 5.30 -15.55
N GLU A 405 37.99 5.00 -14.41
CA GLU A 405 38.19 5.75 -13.16
C GLU A 405 39.68 5.76 -12.73
N ILE A 406 40.34 4.60 -12.79
CA ILE A 406 41.77 4.51 -12.44
C ILE A 406 42.60 5.25 -13.48
N ASP A 407 42.34 5.09 -14.77
CA ASP A 407 43.07 5.80 -15.84
C ASP A 407 43.00 7.33 -15.67
N ASP A 408 41.80 7.85 -15.44
CA ASP A 408 41.57 9.28 -15.17
C ASP A 408 42.33 9.74 -13.91
N SER A 409 42.33 8.94 -12.84
CA SER A 409 43.09 9.26 -11.63
C SER A 409 44.61 9.33 -11.89
N LEU A 410 45.16 8.46 -12.73
CA LEU A 410 46.57 8.48 -13.12
C LEU A 410 46.89 9.70 -13.98
N ALA A 411 45.98 10.09 -14.87
CA ALA A 411 46.11 11.30 -15.68
C ALA A 411 46.06 12.57 -14.81
N GLU A 412 45.20 12.59 -13.79
CA GLU A 412 45.09 13.68 -12.82
C GLU A 412 46.38 13.87 -12.00
N LEU A 413 47.08 12.79 -11.62
CA LEU A 413 48.37 12.90 -10.91
C LEU A 413 49.38 13.73 -11.70
N ARG A 414 49.52 13.45 -13.02
CA ARG A 414 50.46 14.17 -13.90
C ARG A 414 50.07 15.64 -14.09
N ARG A 415 48.77 15.90 -14.26
CA ARG A 415 48.26 17.28 -14.39
C ARG A 415 48.45 18.05 -13.08
N GLY A 416 48.14 17.41 -11.95
CA GLY A 416 48.29 17.99 -10.62
C GLY A 416 49.74 18.36 -10.31
N GLU A 417 50.71 17.51 -10.67
CA GLU A 417 52.13 17.82 -10.49
C GLU A 417 52.52 19.11 -11.23
N LYS A 418 52.14 19.24 -12.51
CA LYS A 418 52.43 20.43 -13.29
C LYS A 418 51.81 21.69 -12.68
N VAL A 419 50.57 21.61 -12.23
CA VAL A 419 49.89 22.73 -11.55
C VAL A 419 50.59 23.08 -10.24
N ALA A 420 51.04 22.08 -9.46
CA ALA A 420 51.78 22.30 -8.23
C ALA A 420 53.14 22.97 -8.49
N GLN A 421 53.86 22.58 -9.54
CA GLN A 421 55.10 23.23 -9.98
C GLN A 421 54.87 24.70 -10.33
N GLU A 422 53.85 24.99 -11.15
CA GLU A 422 53.49 26.37 -11.51
C GLU A 422 53.12 27.20 -10.27
N LYS A 423 52.42 26.60 -9.30
CA LYS A 423 52.10 27.26 -8.03
C LYS A 423 53.34 27.56 -7.19
N VAL A 424 54.31 26.65 -7.09
CA VAL A 424 55.57 26.92 -6.36
C VAL A 424 56.31 28.12 -6.96
N GLU A 425 56.43 28.18 -8.29
CA GLU A 425 57.06 29.34 -8.95
C GLU A 425 56.30 30.64 -8.63
N SER A 426 54.97 30.59 -8.61
CA SER A 426 54.14 31.74 -8.24
C SER A 426 54.33 32.16 -6.79
N PHE A 427 54.47 31.21 -5.87
CA PHE A 427 54.69 31.43 -4.44
C PHE A 427 56.06 32.07 -4.18
N GLU A 428 57.12 31.56 -4.82
CA GLU A 428 58.45 32.17 -4.77
C GLU A 428 58.47 33.59 -5.34
N PHE A 429 57.71 33.84 -6.40
CA PHE A 429 57.57 35.19 -6.96
C PHE A 429 56.83 36.13 -6.02
N ARG A 430 55.74 35.67 -5.39
CA ARG A 430 55.00 36.43 -4.36
C ARG A 430 55.89 36.79 -3.18
N LEU A 431 56.63 35.84 -2.60
CA LEU A 431 57.57 36.09 -1.50
C LEU A 431 58.63 37.13 -1.87
N ARG A 432 59.22 37.03 -3.06
CA ARG A 432 60.20 38.02 -3.54
C ARG A 432 59.58 39.41 -3.71
N ASN A 433 58.34 39.49 -4.19
CA ASN A 433 57.65 40.78 -4.33
C ASN A 433 57.31 41.39 -2.98
N LEU A 434 56.83 40.59 -2.01
CA LEU A 434 56.58 41.05 -0.64
C LEU A 434 57.85 41.58 0.01
N LYS A 435 58.96 40.84 -0.10
CA LYS A 435 60.26 41.28 0.38
C LYS A 435 60.68 42.62 -0.25
N ARG A 436 60.60 42.74 -1.58
CA ARG A 436 60.92 43.98 -2.30
C ARG A 436 60.00 45.14 -1.91
N PHE A 437 58.71 44.86 -1.69
CA PHE A 437 57.72 45.85 -1.28
C PHE A 437 58.09 46.45 0.08
N VAL A 438 58.43 45.61 1.06
CA VAL A 438 58.89 46.05 2.39
C VAL A 438 60.22 46.80 2.31
N GLU A 439 61.21 46.31 1.54
CA GLU A 439 62.51 46.98 1.36
C GLU A 439 62.38 48.39 0.76
N LYS A 440 61.42 48.60 -0.15
CA LYS A 440 61.18 49.91 -0.78
C LYS A 440 60.72 50.97 0.22
N GLN A 441 60.03 50.58 1.29
CA GLN A 441 59.50 51.50 2.31
C GLN A 441 60.58 52.03 3.27
N ARG A 442 61.80 51.47 3.23
CA ARG A 442 62.96 51.95 4.03
C ARG A 442 62.67 52.11 5.53
N LEU A 443 61.90 51.18 6.09
CA LEU A 443 61.55 51.16 7.51
C LEU A 443 62.81 51.04 8.40
N PRO A 444 62.84 51.65 9.60
CA PRO A 444 63.98 51.57 10.53
C PRO A 444 64.36 50.14 10.96
N GLY A 445 63.39 49.22 10.98
CA GLY A 445 63.54 47.80 11.27
C GLY A 445 62.23 47.05 11.06
N LEU A 446 62.18 45.75 11.37
CA LEU A 446 60.95 44.95 11.23
C LEU A 446 60.62 44.28 12.57
N PRO A 447 59.32 44.09 12.91
CA PRO A 447 58.93 43.33 14.09
C PRO A 447 59.45 41.89 14.02
N GLY A 448 59.85 41.34 15.17
CA GLY A 448 60.32 39.96 15.26
C GLY A 448 59.25 38.94 14.84
N GLU A 449 57.99 39.17 15.22
CA GLU A 449 56.87 38.27 14.89
C GLU A 449 56.62 38.16 13.38
N TYR A 450 56.69 39.30 12.66
CA TYR A 450 56.55 39.32 11.21
C TYR A 450 57.71 38.58 10.52
N LEU A 451 58.95 38.80 10.99
CA LEU A 451 60.12 38.12 10.45
C LEU A 451 60.05 36.61 10.66
N GLU A 452 59.64 36.17 11.84
CA GLU A 452 59.45 34.74 12.15
C GLU A 452 58.41 34.12 11.21
N PHE A 453 57.26 34.76 11.03
CA PHE A 453 56.23 34.26 10.12
C PHE A 453 56.69 34.24 8.66
N PHE A 454 57.42 35.28 8.21
CA PHE A 454 58.00 35.33 6.87
C PHE A 454 58.98 34.16 6.63
N PHE A 455 59.83 33.83 7.61
CA PHE A 455 60.74 32.68 7.52
C PHE A 455 59.98 31.36 7.50
N VAL A 456 58.96 31.19 8.36
CA VAL A 456 58.12 29.98 8.35
C VAL A 456 57.42 29.77 7.00
N ALA A 457 56.84 30.83 6.42
CA ALA A 457 56.21 30.76 5.11
C ALA A 457 57.23 30.44 4.01
N THR A 458 58.44 31.00 4.08
CA THR A 458 59.53 30.70 3.15
C THR A 458 59.98 29.24 3.27
N ASP A 459 60.22 28.76 4.49
CA ASP A 459 60.63 27.39 4.76
C ASP A 459 59.59 26.37 4.26
N ARG A 460 58.29 26.67 4.41
CA ARG A 460 57.21 25.83 3.88
C ARG A 460 57.17 25.78 2.35
N VAL A 461 57.37 26.91 1.67
CA VAL A 461 57.48 26.93 0.20
C VAL A 461 58.71 26.14 -0.27
N GLU A 462 59.85 26.26 0.43
CA GLU A 462 61.02 25.43 0.16
C GLU A 462 60.77 23.95 0.41
N GLU A 463 60.05 23.60 1.49
CA GLU A 463 59.65 22.23 1.80
C GLU A 463 58.78 21.66 0.68
N LEU A 464 57.76 22.39 0.23
CA LEU A 464 56.94 22.02 -0.92
C LEU A 464 57.78 21.79 -2.19
N GLY A 465 58.76 22.65 -2.45
CA GLY A 465 59.72 22.46 -3.55
C GLY A 465 60.59 21.21 -3.39
N LYS A 466 61.02 20.88 -2.17
CA LYS A 466 61.77 19.65 -1.87
C LYS A 466 60.91 18.40 -2.06
N GLU A 467 59.65 18.44 -1.64
CA GLU A 467 58.68 17.35 -1.80
C GLU A 467 58.38 17.05 -3.27
N LEU A 468 58.23 18.09 -4.10
CA LEU A 468 58.05 17.95 -5.55
C LEU A 468 59.29 17.39 -6.27
N ASN A 469 60.49 17.58 -5.73
CA ASN A 469 61.74 17.09 -6.31
C ASN A 469 62.11 15.65 -5.87
N LYS A 470 61.25 14.99 -5.08
CA LYS A 470 61.48 13.58 -4.71
C LYS A 470 61.32 12.66 -5.92
N ILE A 471 62.06 11.55 -5.92
CA ILE A 471 61.95 10.50 -6.95
C ILE A 471 60.53 9.90 -6.99
N ARG A 472 59.87 9.81 -5.82
CA ARG A 472 58.48 9.40 -5.71
C ARG A 472 57.69 10.49 -5.01
N ILE A 473 56.72 11.01 -5.74
CA ILE A 473 55.92 12.17 -5.37
C ILE A 473 54.60 11.70 -4.78
N ASN A 474 54.24 12.24 -3.60
CA ASN A 474 52.93 12.02 -3.00
C ASN A 474 52.02 13.22 -3.28
N MET A 475 51.20 13.12 -4.32
CA MET A 475 50.35 14.24 -4.75
C MET A 475 49.30 14.65 -3.70
N GLN A 476 48.84 13.75 -2.85
CA GLN A 476 47.90 14.11 -1.77
C GLN A 476 48.57 15.03 -0.74
N GLU A 477 49.81 14.71 -0.37
CA GLU A 477 50.60 15.51 0.56
C GLU A 477 50.98 16.85 -0.05
N ILE A 478 51.38 16.86 -1.33
CA ILE A 478 51.66 18.10 -2.07
C ILE A 478 50.45 19.00 -2.19
N ASN A 479 49.28 18.47 -2.54
CA ASN A 479 48.06 19.31 -2.64
C ASN A 479 47.70 19.94 -1.28
N LYS A 480 47.94 19.21 -0.17
CA LYS A 480 47.77 19.76 1.18
C LYS A 480 48.80 20.86 1.47
N LEU A 481 50.08 20.62 1.17
CA LEU A 481 51.14 21.61 1.36
C LEU A 481 50.94 22.85 0.50
N VAL A 482 50.50 22.70 -0.76
CA VAL A 482 50.13 23.80 -1.65
C VAL A 482 49.03 24.66 -1.01
N SER A 483 47.99 24.04 -0.47
CA SER A 483 46.87 24.76 0.15
C SER A 483 47.33 25.54 1.39
N VAL A 484 48.15 24.91 2.24
CA VAL A 484 48.73 25.57 3.42
C VAL A 484 49.63 26.73 3.03
N CYS A 485 50.50 26.55 2.02
CA CYS A 485 51.36 27.63 1.52
C CYS A 485 50.54 28.79 0.95
N GLU A 486 49.45 28.51 0.25
CA GLU A 486 48.55 29.52 -0.30
C GLU A 486 47.94 30.37 0.82
N GLU A 487 47.41 29.72 1.87
CA GLU A 487 46.87 30.39 3.07
C GLU A 487 47.93 31.21 3.80
N ASP A 488 49.13 30.67 4.02
CA ASP A 488 50.22 31.38 4.70
C ASP A 488 50.66 32.62 3.91
N LEU A 489 50.72 32.53 2.58
CA LEU A 489 51.13 33.65 1.73
C LEU A 489 50.07 34.75 1.64
N ASP A 490 48.79 34.39 1.70
CA ASP A 490 47.70 35.35 1.76
C ASP A 490 47.73 36.09 3.11
N LEU A 491 47.90 35.36 4.22
CA LEU A 491 48.06 35.98 5.54
C LEU A 491 49.31 36.85 5.61
N LEU A 492 50.43 36.40 5.03
CA LEU A 492 51.67 37.18 5.00
C LEU A 492 51.50 38.46 4.17
N ASP A 493 50.78 38.41 3.04
CA ASP A 493 50.48 39.59 2.22
C ASP A 493 49.62 40.61 2.99
N GLU A 494 48.61 40.15 3.72
CA GLU A 494 47.79 40.99 4.59
C GLU A 494 48.62 41.63 5.72
N GLN A 495 49.37 40.82 6.48
CA GLN A 495 50.25 41.32 7.54
C GLN A 495 51.31 42.30 7.02
N THR A 496 51.84 42.06 5.82
CA THR A 496 52.80 42.96 5.18
C THR A 496 52.17 44.32 4.86
N LYS A 497 50.95 44.32 4.33
CA LYS A 497 50.20 45.55 4.02
C LYS A 497 49.87 46.31 5.30
N ASP A 498 49.38 45.63 6.32
CA ASP A 498 49.04 46.23 7.62
C ASP A 498 50.27 46.83 8.29
N LEU A 499 51.41 46.15 8.21
CA LEU A 499 52.68 46.63 8.75
C LEU A 499 53.12 47.94 8.06
N VAL A 500 53.08 47.95 6.72
CA VAL A 500 53.46 49.11 5.92
C VAL A 500 52.48 50.26 6.12
N ASP A 501 51.18 49.99 6.15
CA ASP A 501 50.14 50.98 6.38
C ASP A 501 50.27 51.59 7.79
N ALA A 502 50.48 50.76 8.82
CA ALA A 502 50.70 51.24 10.17
C ALA A 502 51.95 52.14 10.28
N ALA A 503 53.04 51.74 9.63
CA ALA A 503 54.26 52.55 9.61
C ALA A 503 54.07 53.90 8.90
N ALA A 504 53.48 53.89 7.70
CA ALA A 504 53.24 55.11 6.93
C ALA A 504 52.26 56.06 7.63
N LEU A 505 51.18 55.53 8.20
CA LEU A 505 50.22 56.31 8.99
C LEU A 505 50.87 56.92 10.24
N THR A 506 51.73 56.16 10.94
CA THR A 506 52.44 56.66 12.12
C THR A 506 53.31 57.85 11.74
N GLU A 507 54.06 57.77 10.63
CA GLU A 507 54.88 58.88 10.16
C GLU A 507 54.06 60.12 9.83
N GLN A 508 52.95 59.97 9.10
CA GLN A 508 52.05 61.09 8.77
C GLN A 508 51.42 61.70 10.02
N MET A 509 50.99 60.89 10.97
CA MET A 509 50.41 61.34 12.24
C MET A 509 51.46 62.05 13.09
N MET A 510 52.70 61.58 13.15
CA MET A 510 53.80 62.27 13.83
C MET A 510 54.13 63.60 13.16
N GLN A 511 54.15 63.66 11.83
CA GLN A 511 54.36 64.92 11.09
C GLN A 511 53.24 65.93 11.38
N TYR A 512 51.98 65.49 11.43
CA TYR A 512 50.86 66.36 11.79
C TYR A 512 50.91 66.78 13.26
N ALA A 513 51.15 65.86 14.18
CA ALA A 513 51.23 66.09 15.62
C ALA A 513 52.37 67.07 16.00
N ASN A 514 53.45 67.12 15.22
CA ASN A 514 54.54 68.09 15.40
C ASN A 514 54.07 69.56 15.43
N ARG A 515 52.94 69.88 14.78
CA ARG A 515 52.33 71.23 14.83
C ARG A 515 51.96 71.66 16.26
N TYR A 516 51.57 70.69 17.10
CA TYR A 516 51.09 70.94 18.46
C TYR A 516 52.16 70.68 19.54
N ARG A 517 53.38 70.27 19.13
CA ARG A 517 54.48 69.85 20.03
C ARG A 517 54.86 70.90 21.08
N HIS A 518 54.77 72.19 20.74
CA HIS A 518 55.12 73.30 21.63
C HIS A 518 53.93 73.77 22.48
N SER A 519 52.70 73.46 22.05
CA SER A 519 51.47 73.92 22.68
C SER A 519 50.94 72.95 23.73
N HIS A 520 51.20 71.64 23.57
CA HIS A 520 50.72 70.59 24.46
C HIS A 520 51.87 69.66 24.88
N PRO A 521 52.29 69.69 26.16
CA PRO A 521 53.33 68.80 26.68
C PRO A 521 53.02 67.31 26.51
N ASP A 522 51.73 66.93 26.60
CA ASP A 522 51.27 65.55 26.48
C ASP A 522 51.50 64.97 25.07
N ILE A 523 51.33 65.79 24.03
CA ILE A 523 51.62 65.39 22.64
C ILE A 523 53.12 65.21 22.44
N LYS A 524 53.95 66.05 23.06
CA LYS A 524 55.40 65.89 23.01
C LYS A 524 55.82 64.54 23.62
N ALA A 525 55.27 64.18 24.77
CA ALA A 525 55.54 62.88 25.39
C ALA A 525 55.07 61.71 24.52
N ALA A 526 53.89 61.81 23.90
CA ALA A 526 53.37 60.80 22.97
C ALA A 526 54.23 60.68 21.69
N ILE A 527 54.71 61.79 21.12
CA ILE A 527 55.65 61.78 19.98
C ILE A 527 56.95 61.09 20.37
N ASP A 528 57.54 61.44 21.51
CA ASP A 528 58.83 60.87 21.94
C ASP A 528 58.68 59.35 22.24
N LYS A 529 57.54 58.92 22.82
CA LYS A 529 57.23 57.50 23.07
C LYS A 529 56.92 56.73 21.78
N SER A 530 56.11 57.29 20.88
CA SER A 530 55.81 56.71 19.56
C SER A 530 57.10 56.59 18.72
N LEU A 531 57.98 57.60 18.76
CA LEU A 531 59.29 57.53 18.10
C LEU A 531 60.19 56.43 18.67
N TYR A 532 60.13 56.19 19.98
CA TYR A 532 60.85 55.08 20.61
C TYR A 532 60.30 53.72 20.15
N LEU A 533 58.97 53.54 20.17
CA LEU A 533 58.31 52.33 19.68
C LEU A 533 58.59 52.08 18.19
N PHE A 534 58.60 53.13 17.38
CA PHE A 534 58.85 53.09 15.93
C PHE A 534 60.32 52.77 15.59
N SER A 535 61.28 53.40 16.28
CA SER A 535 62.71 53.33 15.91
C SER A 535 63.54 52.31 16.70
N LYS A 536 63.09 51.88 17.88
CA LYS A 536 63.83 50.96 18.75
C LYS A 536 63.16 49.59 18.91
N GLU A 537 61.84 49.58 19.09
CA GLU A 537 61.08 48.33 19.27
C GLU A 537 60.44 47.84 17.95
N TYR A 538 60.40 48.68 16.91
CA TYR A 538 59.78 48.39 15.61
C TYR A 538 58.31 47.99 15.70
N ARG A 539 57.60 48.46 16.73
CA ARG A 539 56.19 48.16 17.00
C ARG A 539 55.29 49.24 16.40
N TYR A 540 55.07 49.14 15.08
CA TYR A 540 54.40 50.20 14.31
C TYR A 540 52.93 50.40 14.67
N GLN A 541 52.18 49.33 14.93
CA GLN A 541 50.77 49.44 15.33
C GLN A 541 50.64 50.12 16.71
N ASP A 542 51.44 49.71 17.70
CA ASP A 542 51.42 50.37 19.02
C ASP A 542 51.88 51.83 18.94
N ALA A 543 52.83 52.14 18.05
CA ALA A 543 53.28 53.51 17.81
C ALA A 543 52.17 54.37 17.19
N LEU A 544 51.39 53.81 16.26
CA LEU A 544 50.21 54.42 15.66
C LEU A 544 49.13 54.70 16.69
N ASP A 545 48.82 53.73 17.54
CA ASP A 545 47.78 53.84 18.56
C ASP A 545 48.13 54.90 19.63
N GLU A 546 49.39 54.97 20.04
CA GLU A 546 49.87 55.96 21.02
C GLU A 546 49.76 57.39 20.47
N ILE A 547 50.23 57.62 19.23
CA ILE A 547 50.17 58.96 18.62
C ILE A 547 48.74 59.33 18.22
N GLY A 548 47.97 58.35 17.72
CA GLY A 548 46.57 58.52 17.34
C GLY A 548 45.70 58.90 18.53
N THR A 549 45.85 58.20 19.66
CA THR A 549 45.11 58.50 20.91
C THR A 549 45.46 59.89 21.44
N ALA A 550 46.73 60.28 21.41
CA ALA A 550 47.16 61.59 21.85
C ALA A 550 46.61 62.72 20.95
N LEU A 551 46.60 62.50 19.63
CA LEU A 551 46.09 63.46 18.66
C LEU A 551 44.57 63.62 18.75
N GLU A 552 43.83 62.52 18.91
CA GLU A 552 42.37 62.52 19.02
C GLU A 552 41.87 63.24 20.29
N ARG A 553 42.66 63.23 21.38
CA ARG A 553 42.36 64.01 22.60
C ARG A 553 42.45 65.52 22.39
N VAL A 554 43.28 65.96 21.44
CA VAL A 554 43.55 67.38 21.18
C VAL A 554 42.66 67.92 20.07
N GLU A 555 42.45 67.11 19.03
CA GLU A 555 41.53 67.40 17.93
C GLU A 555 40.71 66.15 17.58
N PRO A 556 39.50 65.99 18.16
CA PRO A 556 38.63 64.88 17.83
C PRO A 556 38.30 64.81 16.33
N GLY A 557 38.45 63.64 15.72
CA GLY A 557 38.28 63.38 14.29
C GLY A 557 39.53 63.63 13.45
N ALA A 558 40.67 63.99 14.04
CA ALA A 558 41.93 64.13 13.29
C ALA A 558 42.45 62.77 12.81
N PHE A 559 42.36 61.71 13.63
CA PHE A 559 42.83 60.38 13.27
C PHE A 559 42.14 59.86 12.00
N LYS A 560 40.80 59.82 12.01
CA LYS A 560 39.98 59.35 10.87
C LYS A 560 40.19 60.17 9.60
N ARG A 561 40.46 61.47 9.70
CA ARG A 561 40.71 62.30 8.51
C ARG A 561 42.04 61.97 7.85
N ILE A 562 43.10 61.80 8.65
CA ILE A 562 44.44 61.45 8.15
C ILE A 562 44.43 60.02 7.59
N GLU A 563 43.78 59.09 8.30
CA GLU A 563 43.60 57.71 7.86
C GLU A 563 42.85 57.63 6.52
N ASN A 564 41.70 58.29 6.39
CA ASN A 564 40.97 58.35 5.12
C ASN A 564 41.79 59.03 4.01
N PHE A 565 42.58 60.05 4.34
CA PHE A 565 43.44 60.70 3.36
C PHE A 565 44.53 59.76 2.84
N TYR A 566 45.16 58.98 3.72
CA TYR A 566 46.15 57.97 3.37
C TYR A 566 45.57 56.89 2.47
N PHE A 567 44.46 56.26 2.87
CA PHE A 567 43.85 55.19 2.08
C PHE A 567 43.32 55.67 0.72
N ASN A 568 42.84 56.92 0.62
CA ASN A 568 42.43 57.51 -0.66
C ASN A 568 43.59 57.92 -1.57
N ASN A 569 44.82 58.02 -1.04
CA ASN A 569 46.02 58.48 -1.77
C ASN A 569 47.20 57.50 -1.62
N ARG A 570 46.90 56.20 -1.59
CA ARG A 570 47.90 55.14 -1.34
C ARG A 570 49.05 55.09 -2.37
N ASP A 571 48.84 55.64 -3.57
CA ASP A 571 49.85 55.73 -4.64
C ASP A 571 50.80 56.94 -4.55
N LEU A 572 50.51 57.90 -3.66
CA LEU A 572 51.28 59.15 -3.51
C LEU A 572 52.33 59.09 -2.38
N VAL A 573 52.38 57.99 -1.62
CA VAL A 573 53.22 57.80 -0.43
C VAL A 573 54.26 56.72 -0.67
#